data_AF-A0A226DPL4-F1
#
_entry.id   AF-A0A226DPL4-F1
#
_cell.length_a   1.000
_cell.length_b   1.000
_cell.length_c   1.000
_cell.angle_alpha   90.00
_cell.angle_beta   90.00
_cell.angle_gamma   90.00
#
_symmetry.space_group_name_H-M   'P 1'
#
loop_
_entity.id
_entity.type
_entity.pdbx_description
1 polymer ?
#
loop_
_entity_poly.entity_id
_entity_poly.type
_entity_poly.pdbx_seq_one_letter_code
_entity_poly.pdbx_strand_id
1 'polypeptide(L)'
;MWPLWSILIYLTPFYGVIQGEQDIRINCPLKWVSFDTGYNTGQVPSSAISTSTENNYVVKITSNSTGNVYIGQLSTDNEMAAYAAISSFGDYEAKQFDSFELLTNPHGCRTQWMNPYHQDVAKFSTSPKVCRSETDRISGHFEPGFLGNCVVAPDSVTVHRTRQFSILVSYRPGVMTKVVNFSLAIDPNSEDGELDFIGLDELTNHADVTVIQVVTHTKKVSERISYTETTESSSVVSVTHGFGLFLEEFGYGANINFEKGEGESSGTTETLSNSTERIVEVSREVVVPSYTSLTVCSTIAFNDKYNSSYSATAQFSSPGLSALQVQNHLVNLGMEGPFIRTGEMVSKIIKGTIAATLAMETHFIVTPQNSFRGCETLMEETMRATSLKIQQKSGRIMKRVKAHSS
;
A
#
# COMPACT_ATOMS: atom_id res chain seq x y z
N MET A 1 21.17 0.38 -37.92
CA MET A 1 20.23 1.19 -37.12
C MET A 1 19.34 0.21 -36.37
N TRP A 2 19.61 0.00 -35.09
CA TRP A 2 18.77 -0.83 -34.23
C TRP A 2 17.58 0.03 -33.77
N PRO A 3 16.33 -0.48 -33.77
CA PRO A 3 15.19 0.28 -33.32
C PRO A 3 15.33 0.56 -31.82
N LEU A 4 15.08 1.81 -31.43
CA LEU A 4 14.88 2.21 -30.02
C LEU A 4 13.60 1.55 -29.52
N TRP A 5 13.71 0.40 -28.87
CA TRP A 5 12.60 -0.23 -28.17
C TRP A 5 12.22 0.67 -26.99
N SER A 6 11.01 1.22 -27.04
CA SER A 6 10.44 2.02 -25.95
C SER A 6 9.76 1.04 -24.99
N ILE A 7 10.30 0.89 -23.77
CA ILE A 7 9.73 0.03 -22.73
C ILE A 7 8.37 0.60 -22.31
N LEU A 8 7.28 -0.12 -22.57
CA LEU A 8 5.94 0.27 -22.14
C LEU A 8 5.57 -0.51 -20.86
N ILE A 9 5.85 0.10 -19.70
CA ILE A 9 5.53 -0.50 -18.40
C ILE A 9 4.06 -0.20 -18.07
N TYR A 10 3.20 -1.22 -18.07
CA TYR A 10 1.84 -1.11 -17.53
C TYR A 10 1.86 -1.40 -16.03
N LEU A 11 1.69 -0.34 -15.23
CA LEU A 11 1.48 -0.47 -13.79
C LEU A 11 0.00 -0.31 -13.46
N THR A 12 -0.57 -1.33 -12.81
CA THR A 12 -1.82 -1.12 -12.08
C THR A 12 -1.51 -0.30 -10.82
N PRO A 13 -2.13 0.88 -10.63
CA PRO A 13 -1.91 1.68 -9.45
C PRO A 13 -2.44 0.94 -8.21
N PHE A 14 -1.55 0.52 -7.33
CA PHE A 14 -1.92 0.00 -6.01
C PHE A 14 -1.91 1.11 -4.97
N TYR A 15 -2.88 1.07 -4.06
CA TYR A 15 -2.99 1.97 -2.92
C TYR A 15 -2.28 1.32 -1.74
N GLY A 16 -1.12 1.85 -1.36
CA GLY A 16 -0.45 1.50 -0.12
C GLY A 16 -0.92 2.40 1.02
N VAL A 17 -1.04 1.86 2.23
CA VAL A 17 -1.25 2.66 3.45
C VAL A 17 0.06 2.69 4.21
N ILE A 18 0.53 3.88 4.56
CA ILE A 18 1.66 4.03 5.50
C ILE A 18 1.15 3.65 6.89
N GLN A 19 1.61 2.52 7.43
CA GLN A 19 1.34 2.13 8.81
C GLN A 19 2.68 2.03 9.52
N GLY A 20 3.00 2.98 10.39
CA GLY A 20 4.14 2.83 11.29
C GLY A 20 3.84 1.80 12.39
N GLU A 21 4.89 1.29 13.02
CA GLU A 21 4.80 0.40 14.19
C GLU A 21 4.22 1.10 15.43
N GLN A 22 4.10 2.43 15.38
CA GLN A 22 3.21 3.23 16.21
C GLN A 22 1.92 3.52 15.42
N ASP A 23 0.75 3.48 16.05
CA ASP A 23 -0.55 3.79 15.45
C ASP A 23 -0.57 5.26 14.93
N ILE A 24 0.01 5.50 13.75
CA ILE A 24 0.14 6.80 13.10
C ILE A 24 -1.25 7.21 12.63
N ARG A 25 -1.93 7.93 13.51
CA ARG A 25 -3.23 8.53 13.25
C ARG A 25 -3.03 9.92 12.68
N ILE A 26 -3.68 10.21 11.56
CA ILE A 26 -3.71 11.55 10.98
C ILE A 26 -5.07 12.19 11.22
N ASN A 27 -5.08 13.51 11.40
CA ASN A 27 -6.33 14.24 11.58
C ASN A 27 -7.19 14.10 10.33
N CYS A 28 -8.46 13.77 10.51
CA CYS A 28 -9.41 13.60 9.42
C CYS A 28 -10.54 14.61 9.60
N PRO A 29 -10.62 15.66 8.76
CA PRO A 29 -11.53 16.75 9.00
C PRO A 29 -12.98 16.31 8.77
N LEU A 30 -13.83 16.62 9.76
CA LEU A 30 -15.28 16.55 9.63
C LEU A 30 -15.80 17.84 9.01
N LYS A 31 -17.00 17.80 8.42
CA LYS A 31 -17.58 18.94 7.71
C LYS A 31 -18.95 19.31 8.29
N TRP A 32 -19.15 20.60 8.52
CA TRP A 32 -20.47 21.16 8.82
C TRP A 32 -21.20 21.42 7.51
N VAL A 33 -22.43 20.91 7.39
CA VAL A 33 -23.27 21.03 6.19
C VAL A 33 -24.59 21.64 6.60
N SER A 34 -24.98 22.74 5.95
CA SER A 34 -26.27 23.40 6.18
C SER A 34 -27.43 22.41 5.98
N PHE A 35 -28.35 22.41 6.94
CA PHE A 35 -29.54 21.58 6.93
C PHE A 35 -30.73 22.45 7.33
N ASP A 36 -31.78 22.38 6.51
CA ASP A 36 -33.03 23.13 6.70
C ASP A 36 -34.17 22.12 6.75
N THR A 37 -34.94 22.16 7.82
CA THR A 37 -36.08 21.26 8.06
C THR A 37 -37.31 21.64 7.23
N GLY A 38 -37.33 22.83 6.62
CA GLY A 38 -38.51 23.46 6.00
C GLY A 38 -38.78 23.13 4.53
N TYR A 39 -37.87 22.50 3.78
CA TYR A 39 -38.07 22.21 2.35
C TYR A 39 -37.79 20.74 2.00
N ASN A 40 -38.86 19.94 2.00
CA ASN A 40 -39.03 18.62 1.37
C ASN A 40 -37.87 17.61 1.46
N THR A 41 -38.13 16.54 2.22
CA THR A 41 -37.44 15.23 2.28
C THR A 41 -36.14 15.14 3.07
N GLY A 42 -36.09 15.80 4.24
CA GLY A 42 -35.95 15.18 5.58
C GLY A 42 -35.07 13.96 5.82
N GLN A 43 -34.12 13.64 4.95
CA GLN A 43 -33.18 12.54 5.14
C GLN A 43 -31.87 13.11 5.62
N VAL A 44 -31.57 12.82 6.89
CA VAL A 44 -30.25 13.08 7.45
C VAL A 44 -29.21 12.35 6.59
N PRO A 45 -28.13 13.03 6.14
CA PRO A 45 -27.09 12.38 5.35
C PRO A 45 -26.55 11.15 6.07
N SER A 46 -26.31 10.06 5.35
CA SER A 46 -25.74 8.83 5.92
C SER A 46 -24.36 9.03 6.55
N SER A 47 -23.67 10.12 6.19
CA SER A 47 -22.39 10.53 6.76
C SER A 47 -22.54 11.37 8.04
N ALA A 48 -23.75 11.69 8.50
CA ALA A 48 -23.96 12.48 9.71
C ALA A 48 -23.43 11.75 10.96
N ILE A 49 -22.80 12.51 11.86
CA ILE A 49 -22.25 11.96 13.09
C ILE A 49 -23.36 11.83 14.13
N SER A 50 -23.63 10.58 14.53
CA SER A 50 -24.55 10.28 15.63
C SER A 50 -23.93 10.61 16.99
N THR A 51 -24.77 11.01 17.95
CA THR A 51 -24.37 11.37 19.32
C THR A 51 -24.17 10.13 20.21
N SER A 52 -24.96 9.07 19.98
CA SER A 52 -24.80 7.70 20.52
C SER A 52 -25.97 6.77 20.20
N THR A 53 -27.16 7.36 20.06
CA THR A 53 -28.40 6.66 19.76
C THR A 53 -28.67 6.75 18.26
N GLU A 54 -29.25 5.68 17.70
CA GLU A 54 -29.90 5.78 16.39
C GLU A 54 -30.84 6.97 16.44
N ASN A 55 -30.89 7.79 15.38
CA ASN A 55 -31.77 8.95 15.22
C ASN A 55 -31.36 10.29 15.87
N ASN A 56 -30.21 10.37 16.55
CA ASN A 56 -29.71 11.63 17.14
C ASN A 56 -28.36 12.06 16.55
N TYR A 57 -28.27 13.31 16.10
CA TYR A 57 -27.13 13.81 15.32
C TYR A 57 -26.55 15.11 15.88
N VAL A 58 -25.24 15.30 15.71
CA VAL A 58 -24.54 16.51 16.14
C VAL A 58 -24.86 17.67 15.20
N VAL A 59 -25.32 18.79 15.75
CA VAL A 59 -25.55 20.04 15.02
C VAL A 59 -24.73 21.19 15.57
N LYS A 60 -24.48 22.17 14.70
CA LYS A 60 -23.92 23.48 15.00
C LYS A 60 -24.95 24.53 14.62
N ILE A 61 -25.23 25.42 15.56
CA ILE A 61 -26.15 26.54 15.40
C ILE A 61 -25.35 27.82 15.55
N THR A 62 -25.50 28.73 14.61
CA THR A 62 -24.87 30.04 14.66
C THR A 62 -25.96 31.09 14.90
N SER A 63 -25.88 31.80 16.02
CA SER A 63 -26.85 32.86 16.33
C SER A 63 -26.66 34.03 15.38
N ASN A 64 -27.71 34.35 14.61
CA ASN A 64 -27.69 35.46 13.64
C ASN A 64 -27.41 36.83 14.27
N SER A 65 -27.76 37.03 15.55
CA SER A 65 -27.63 38.33 16.23
C SER A 65 -26.26 38.54 16.89
N THR A 66 -25.57 37.47 17.28
CA THR A 66 -24.32 37.56 18.05
C THR A 66 -23.13 36.90 17.36
N GLY A 67 -23.35 36.10 16.31
CA GLY A 67 -22.32 35.26 15.69
C GLY A 67 -21.83 34.13 16.59
N ASN A 68 -22.44 33.94 17.76
CA ASN A 68 -22.05 32.88 18.69
C ASN A 68 -22.39 31.51 18.12
N VAL A 69 -21.48 30.57 18.31
CA VAL A 69 -21.63 29.18 17.86
C VAL A 69 -22.04 28.31 19.04
N TYR A 70 -23.13 27.59 18.87
CA TYR A 70 -23.68 26.63 19.83
C TYR A 70 -23.64 25.23 19.21
N ILE A 71 -23.32 24.24 20.03
CA ILE A 71 -23.37 22.83 19.64
C ILE A 71 -24.58 22.21 20.30
N GLY A 72 -25.31 21.41 19.53
CA GLY A 72 -26.56 20.82 19.98
C GLY A 72 -26.87 19.52 19.25
N GLN A 73 -28.11 19.07 19.38
CA GLN A 73 -28.59 17.79 18.87
C GLN A 73 -29.78 17.99 17.95
N LEU A 74 -29.78 17.29 16.81
CA LEU A 74 -30.99 17.01 16.03
C LEU A 74 -31.53 15.66 16.45
N SER A 75 -32.80 15.62 16.87
CA SER A 75 -33.52 14.36 17.09
C SER A 75 -34.51 14.12 15.95
N THR A 76 -34.36 12.99 15.26
CA THR A 76 -35.31 12.58 14.21
C THR A 76 -36.53 11.85 14.77
N ASP A 77 -36.52 11.48 16.06
CA ASP A 77 -37.68 10.92 16.75
C ASP A 77 -38.72 12.00 17.11
N ASN A 78 -38.26 13.24 17.34
CA ASN A 78 -39.09 14.36 17.80
C ASN A 78 -39.20 15.45 16.72
N GLU A 79 -39.98 15.17 15.67
CA GLU A 79 -40.36 16.15 14.62
C GLU A 79 -39.17 16.80 13.87
N MET A 80 -37.98 16.16 13.86
CA MET A 80 -36.75 16.72 13.28
C MET A 80 -36.38 18.11 13.84
N ALA A 81 -36.59 18.33 15.13
CA ALA A 81 -36.20 19.56 15.79
C ALA A 81 -34.74 19.52 16.26
N ALA A 82 -33.99 20.59 15.98
CA ALA A 82 -32.65 20.78 16.52
C ALA A 82 -32.70 21.65 17.78
N TYR A 83 -32.04 21.18 18.84
CA TYR A 83 -31.97 21.87 20.13
C TYR A 83 -30.53 22.18 20.51
N ALA A 84 -30.30 23.36 21.08
CA ALA A 84 -29.04 23.70 21.72
C ALA A 84 -29.24 24.52 23.00
N ALA A 85 -28.31 24.38 23.94
CA ALA A 85 -28.27 25.20 25.14
C ALA A 85 -27.63 26.57 24.85
N ILE A 86 -28.31 27.64 25.21
CA ILE A 86 -27.83 29.02 25.08
C ILE A 86 -27.62 29.60 26.49
N SER A 87 -26.51 30.31 26.69
CA SER A 87 -26.31 31.06 27.93
C SER A 87 -27.01 32.42 27.87
N SER A 88 -27.90 32.65 28.83
CA SER A 88 -28.57 33.93 29.09
C SER A 88 -28.22 34.37 30.52
N PHE A 89 -27.37 35.39 30.67
CA PHE A 89 -27.04 36.00 31.98
C PHE A 89 -26.51 35.04 33.06
N GLY A 90 -25.85 33.95 32.68
CA GLY A 90 -25.26 32.97 33.61
C GLY A 90 -26.07 31.69 33.78
N ASP A 91 -27.35 31.71 33.41
CA ASP A 91 -28.21 30.53 33.30
C ASP A 91 -28.21 30.00 31.86
N TYR A 92 -28.52 28.71 31.70
CA TYR A 92 -28.63 28.08 30.38
C TYR A 92 -30.07 27.67 30.09
N GLU A 93 -30.52 27.96 28.88
CA GLU A 93 -31.85 27.60 28.38
C GLU A 93 -31.71 26.75 27.12
N ALA A 94 -32.52 25.70 27.00
CA ALA A 94 -32.66 24.93 25.77
C ALA A 94 -33.54 25.71 24.77
N LYS A 95 -33.06 25.90 23.54
CA LYS A 95 -33.86 26.51 22.46
C LYS A 95 -33.88 25.65 21.22
N GLN A 96 -35.03 25.67 20.55
CA GLN A 96 -35.23 25.04 19.25
C GLN A 96 -34.76 25.94 18.12
N PHE A 97 -34.23 25.34 17.06
CA PHE A 97 -33.77 26.02 15.86
C PHE A 97 -34.21 25.26 14.60
N ASP A 98 -34.66 26.01 13.60
CA ASP A 98 -35.10 25.45 12.30
C ASP A 98 -33.98 25.48 11.24
N SER A 99 -32.95 26.31 11.47
CA SER A 99 -31.78 26.42 10.59
C SER A 99 -30.50 26.10 11.36
N PHE A 100 -29.77 25.09 10.91
CA PHE A 100 -28.56 24.61 11.56
C PHE A 100 -27.61 23.95 10.55
N GLU A 101 -26.41 23.57 11.01
CA GLU A 101 -25.48 22.77 10.23
C GLU A 101 -25.27 21.42 10.90
N LEU A 102 -25.39 20.32 10.15
CA LEU A 102 -25.09 18.97 10.63
C LEU A 102 -23.59 18.69 10.55
N LEU A 103 -23.06 18.01 11.56
CA LEU A 103 -21.71 17.47 11.49
C LEU A 103 -21.71 16.19 10.66
N THR A 104 -20.90 16.16 9.62
CA THR A 104 -20.79 15.03 8.69
C THR A 104 -19.36 14.52 8.61
N ASN A 105 -19.25 13.24 8.28
CA ASN A 105 -18.04 12.49 8.02
C ASN A 105 -17.96 12.12 6.52
N PRO A 106 -17.78 13.12 5.63
CA PRO A 106 -17.78 12.88 4.19
C PRO A 106 -16.62 11.99 3.74
N HIS A 107 -15.58 11.90 4.58
CA HIS A 107 -14.37 11.14 4.31
C HIS A 107 -14.34 9.80 5.05
N GLY A 108 -15.45 9.28 5.61
CA GLY A 108 -15.46 7.96 6.26
C GLY A 108 -14.33 7.75 7.28
N CYS A 109 -13.96 8.81 7.99
CA CYS A 109 -12.95 8.80 9.05
C CYS A 109 -13.37 7.89 10.20
N ARG A 110 -12.41 7.39 10.98
CA ARG A 110 -12.73 6.84 12.30
C ARG A 110 -13.07 8.00 13.23
N THR A 111 -14.16 7.86 13.98
CA THR A 111 -14.58 8.85 14.98
C THR A 111 -14.67 8.20 16.34
N GLN A 112 -14.21 8.90 17.37
CA GLN A 112 -14.19 8.38 18.73
C GLN A 112 -14.47 9.50 19.72
N TRP A 113 -15.16 9.17 20.80
CA TRP A 113 -15.33 10.05 21.95
C TRP A 113 -14.23 9.74 22.95
N MET A 114 -13.37 10.73 23.24
CA MET A 114 -12.20 10.56 24.09
C MET A 114 -12.24 11.49 25.29
N ASN A 115 -11.66 11.03 26.40
CA ASN A 115 -11.47 11.87 27.58
C ASN A 115 -10.71 13.16 27.20
N PRO A 116 -11.15 14.36 27.64
CA PRO A 116 -10.57 15.65 27.26
C PRO A 116 -9.10 15.81 27.64
N TYR A 117 -8.63 15.06 28.63
CA TYR A 117 -7.24 15.06 29.08
C TYR A 117 -6.36 14.09 28.29
N HIS A 118 -6.92 13.34 27.34
CA HIS A 118 -6.15 12.45 26.49
C HIS A 118 -5.29 13.27 25.51
N GLN A 119 -4.01 12.89 25.37
CA GLN A 119 -3.04 13.60 24.52
C GLN A 119 -3.48 13.78 23.06
N ASP A 120 -4.26 12.83 22.55
CA ASP A 120 -4.77 12.81 21.18
C ASP A 120 -5.87 13.84 20.92
N VAL A 121 -6.57 14.31 21.96
CA VAL A 121 -7.65 15.29 21.81
C VAL A 121 -7.12 16.60 21.22
N ALA A 122 -5.95 17.05 21.65
CA ALA A 122 -5.34 18.27 21.11
C ALA A 122 -5.04 18.16 19.60
N LYS A 123 -4.77 16.94 19.10
CA LYS A 123 -4.36 16.67 17.72
C LYS A 123 -5.52 16.38 16.78
N PHE A 124 -6.56 15.71 17.26
CA PHE A 124 -7.62 15.14 16.42
C PHE A 124 -9.03 15.65 16.75
N SER A 125 -9.15 16.62 17.67
CA SER A 125 -10.46 17.23 17.95
C SER A 125 -10.95 18.10 16.81
N THR A 126 -12.28 18.18 16.69
CA THR A 126 -12.96 19.03 15.71
C THR A 126 -12.78 20.52 16.03
N SER A 127 -13.00 21.37 15.03
CA SER A 127 -13.17 22.82 15.21
C SER A 127 -14.55 23.26 14.65
N PRO A 128 -15.44 23.85 15.46
CA PRO A 128 -15.38 23.93 16.92
C PRO A 128 -15.33 22.54 17.57
N LYS A 129 -14.76 22.47 18.78
CA LYS A 129 -14.67 21.24 19.54
C LYS A 129 -16.06 20.81 20.02
N VAL A 130 -16.45 19.59 19.67
CA VAL A 130 -17.71 18.97 20.08
C VAL A 130 -17.43 18.13 21.32
N CYS A 131 -18.13 18.41 22.42
CA CYS A 131 -18.10 17.56 23.62
C CYS A 131 -19.37 16.73 23.72
N ARG A 132 -19.32 15.70 24.55
CA ARG A 132 -20.42 14.81 24.87
C ARG A 132 -20.45 14.50 26.36
N SER A 133 -21.60 14.69 26.99
CA SER A 133 -21.79 14.40 28.42
C SER A 133 -21.69 12.89 28.70
N GLU A 134 -20.99 12.51 29.78
CA GLU A 134 -20.99 11.16 30.35
C GLU A 134 -21.93 11.17 31.57
N THR A 135 -23.23 10.98 31.35
CA THR A 135 -24.23 10.99 32.43
C THR A 135 -24.64 9.58 32.83
N ASP A 136 -24.29 9.17 34.04
CA ASP A 136 -24.68 7.88 34.64
C ASP A 136 -26.19 7.73 34.90
N ARG A 137 -26.97 8.81 34.77
CA ARG A 137 -28.38 8.87 35.22
C ARG A 137 -29.40 8.35 34.21
N ILE A 138 -29.02 8.21 32.94
CA ILE A 138 -29.87 7.63 31.91
C ILE A 138 -28.98 6.69 31.10
N SER A 139 -29.11 5.39 31.37
CA SER A 139 -28.41 4.32 30.69
C SER A 139 -28.35 4.54 29.17
N GLY A 140 -27.17 4.88 28.63
CA GLY A 140 -26.89 4.85 27.18
C GLY A 140 -27.17 6.12 26.38
N HIS A 141 -27.68 7.19 27.00
CA HIS A 141 -27.94 8.45 26.28
C HIS A 141 -26.75 9.40 26.43
N PHE A 142 -26.24 9.85 25.28
CA PHE A 142 -25.16 10.82 25.22
C PHE A 142 -25.56 11.99 24.33
N GLU A 143 -25.30 13.21 24.82
CA GLU A 143 -25.75 14.45 24.18
C GLU A 143 -24.57 15.38 23.88
N PRO A 144 -24.56 16.07 22.74
CA PRO A 144 -23.48 16.95 22.30
C PRO A 144 -23.57 18.38 22.90
N GLY A 145 -22.43 19.04 23.15
CA GLY A 145 -22.35 20.38 23.74
C GLY A 145 -21.09 21.20 23.39
N PHE A 146 -20.99 22.42 23.95
CA PHE A 146 -19.86 23.38 23.77
C PHE A 146 -18.88 23.42 24.97
N LEU A 147 -17.68 23.99 24.80
CA LEU A 147 -16.53 23.85 25.71
C LEU A 147 -16.38 24.92 26.81
N GLY A 148 -15.86 24.47 27.95
CA GLY A 148 -15.66 25.18 29.22
C GLY A 148 -16.22 24.36 30.38
N ASN A 149 -17.43 23.83 30.16
CA ASN A 149 -18.07 22.64 30.76
C ASN A 149 -18.97 22.09 29.66
N CYS A 150 -19.14 20.78 29.52
CA CYS A 150 -20.07 20.28 28.51
C CYS A 150 -21.49 20.62 28.98
N VAL A 151 -22.16 21.49 28.22
CA VAL A 151 -23.54 21.90 28.46
C VAL A 151 -24.39 21.33 27.33
N VAL A 152 -25.39 20.55 27.69
CA VAL A 152 -26.22 19.79 26.76
C VAL A 152 -27.69 20.01 27.09
N ALA A 153 -28.53 19.95 26.06
CA ALA A 153 -29.98 19.99 26.18
C ALA A 153 -30.54 18.71 25.51
N PRO A 154 -30.98 17.70 26.29
CA PRO A 154 -31.57 16.46 25.77
C PRO A 154 -32.82 16.72 24.93
N ASP A 155 -33.56 17.72 25.40
CA ASP A 155 -34.90 18.07 25.01
C ASP A 155 -35.12 19.58 25.26
N SER A 156 -36.26 20.10 24.80
CA SER A 156 -36.62 21.53 24.91
C SER A 156 -36.73 22.06 26.34
N VAL A 157 -36.51 21.23 27.36
CA VAL A 157 -36.94 21.52 28.73
C VAL A 157 -35.78 21.50 29.73
N THR A 158 -34.76 20.66 29.51
CA THR A 158 -33.69 20.46 30.49
C THR A 158 -32.33 20.83 29.96
N VAL A 159 -31.51 21.46 30.79
CA VAL A 159 -30.10 21.71 30.50
C VAL A 159 -29.24 21.09 31.58
N HIS A 160 -28.25 20.32 31.15
CA HIS A 160 -27.31 19.66 32.03
C HIS A 160 -25.90 20.19 31.81
N ARG A 161 -25.25 20.59 32.91
CA ARG A 161 -23.83 20.96 32.91
C ARG A 161 -23.04 19.86 33.61
N THR A 162 -22.04 19.33 32.92
CA THR A 162 -21.15 18.30 33.48
C THR A 162 -19.68 18.65 33.30
N ARG A 163 -18.86 18.13 34.22
CA ARG A 163 -17.40 18.09 34.11
C ARG A 163 -16.89 16.74 33.62
N GLN A 164 -17.74 15.72 33.63
CA GLN A 164 -17.48 14.41 33.04
C GLN A 164 -18.02 14.42 31.61
N PHE A 165 -17.12 14.64 30.67
CA PHE A 165 -17.45 14.67 29.26
C PHE A 165 -16.32 14.08 28.44
N SER A 166 -16.65 13.63 27.24
CA SER A 166 -15.69 13.26 26.21
C SER A 166 -15.70 14.29 25.08
N ILE A 167 -14.62 14.36 24.30
CA ILE A 167 -14.49 15.20 23.10
C ILE A 167 -14.48 14.30 21.87
N LEU A 168 -15.20 14.72 20.83
CA LEU A 168 -15.18 14.06 19.53
C LEU A 168 -13.82 14.27 18.88
N VAL A 169 -13.16 13.16 18.56
CA VAL A 169 -11.99 13.16 17.68
C VAL A 169 -12.30 12.44 16.39
N SER A 170 -11.60 12.83 15.32
CA SER A 170 -11.68 12.17 14.03
C SER A 170 -10.30 11.97 13.42
N TYR A 171 -10.03 10.73 13.00
CA TYR A 171 -8.74 10.35 12.48
C TYR A 171 -8.83 9.25 11.41
N ARG A 172 -7.75 9.10 10.65
CA ARG A 172 -7.54 7.98 9.71
C ARG A 172 -6.21 7.29 10.00
N PRO A 173 -6.10 5.99 9.67
CA PRO A 173 -4.83 5.28 9.75
C PRO A 173 -3.92 5.73 8.60
N GLY A 174 -2.91 6.53 8.92
CA GLY A 174 -1.85 6.91 7.98
C GLY A 174 -2.25 7.77 6.79
N VAL A 175 -1.25 8.08 5.96
CA VAL A 175 -1.40 8.77 4.68
C VAL A 175 -1.50 7.70 3.57
N MET A 176 -2.32 7.96 2.55
CA MET A 176 -2.40 7.08 1.37
C MET A 176 -1.21 7.34 0.47
N THR A 177 -0.53 6.28 0.06
CA THR A 177 0.63 6.35 -0.83
C THR A 177 0.34 5.61 -2.13
N LYS A 178 0.74 6.23 -3.23
CA LYS A 178 0.66 5.66 -4.57
C LYS A 178 1.98 5.90 -5.28
N VAL A 179 2.60 4.85 -5.79
CA VAL A 179 3.82 4.98 -6.61
C VAL A 179 3.44 5.06 -8.08
N VAL A 180 3.91 6.08 -8.77
CA VAL A 180 3.66 6.33 -10.19
C VAL A 180 4.96 6.66 -10.93
N ASN A 181 4.90 6.75 -12.26
CA ASN A 181 6.02 7.15 -13.11
C ASN A 181 7.29 6.35 -12.84
N PHE A 182 7.14 5.03 -12.70
CA PHE A 182 8.25 4.13 -12.50
C PHE A 182 9.04 4.02 -13.81
N SER A 183 10.35 4.25 -13.74
CA SER A 183 11.28 4.09 -14.84
C SER A 183 12.46 3.26 -14.38
N LEU A 184 12.92 2.38 -15.27
CA LEU A 184 14.12 1.57 -15.11
C LEU A 184 15.21 2.12 -16.01
N ALA A 185 16.43 2.21 -15.50
CA ALA A 185 17.59 2.40 -16.35
C ALA A 185 17.84 1.10 -17.13
N ILE A 186 18.18 1.22 -18.41
CA ILE A 186 18.62 0.09 -19.21
C ILE A 186 19.91 -0.44 -18.57
N ASP A 187 19.92 -1.71 -18.17
CA ASP A 187 21.14 -2.37 -17.71
C ASP A 187 21.89 -2.89 -18.93
N PRO A 188 23.06 -2.32 -19.29
CA PRO A 188 23.82 -2.76 -20.45
C PRO A 188 24.41 -4.18 -20.29
N ASN A 189 24.32 -4.79 -19.12
CA ASN A 189 24.80 -6.15 -18.86
C ASN A 189 23.66 -7.19 -18.85
N SER A 190 22.44 -6.81 -19.23
CA SER A 190 21.28 -7.71 -19.17
C SER A 190 21.22 -8.75 -20.30
N GLU A 191 22.09 -8.65 -21.32
CA GLU A 191 21.93 -9.37 -22.59
C GLU A 191 22.35 -10.84 -22.54
N ASP A 192 23.29 -11.24 -21.68
CA ASP A 192 23.78 -12.63 -21.64
C ASP A 192 23.21 -13.39 -20.44
N GLY A 193 22.07 -14.04 -20.67
CA GLY A 193 21.53 -15.03 -19.73
C GLY A 193 22.41 -16.28 -19.67
N GLU A 194 22.66 -16.79 -18.48
CA GLU A 194 23.34 -18.07 -18.30
C GLU A 194 22.38 -19.23 -18.54
N LEU A 195 22.80 -20.20 -19.35
CA LEU A 195 21.99 -21.38 -19.64
C LEU A 195 22.02 -22.38 -18.48
N ASP A 196 20.84 -22.90 -18.17
CA ASP A 196 20.63 -23.99 -17.23
C ASP A 196 19.84 -25.10 -17.91
N PHE A 197 20.06 -26.34 -17.49
CA PHE A 197 19.58 -27.53 -18.15
C PHE A 197 18.24 -27.99 -17.56
N ILE A 198 17.23 -28.25 -18.39
CA ILE A 198 15.90 -28.73 -17.96
C ILE A 198 15.84 -30.25 -17.99
N GLY A 199 16.19 -30.87 -19.12
CA GLY A 199 16.04 -32.31 -19.33
C GLY A 199 16.72 -32.80 -20.62
N LEU A 200 17.01 -34.11 -20.63
CA LEU A 200 17.65 -34.85 -21.72
C LEU A 200 16.88 -36.15 -21.92
N ASP A 201 16.47 -36.42 -23.15
CA ASP A 201 15.86 -37.70 -23.55
C ASP A 201 16.55 -38.25 -24.80
N GLU A 202 16.68 -39.57 -24.86
CA GLU A 202 17.12 -40.29 -26.05
C GLU A 202 15.93 -40.98 -26.70
N LEU A 203 15.68 -40.66 -27.96
CA LEU A 203 14.61 -41.24 -28.75
C LEU A 203 15.20 -42.18 -29.79
N THR A 204 14.93 -43.48 -29.65
CA THR A 204 15.36 -44.49 -30.62
C THR A 204 14.16 -45.09 -31.32
N ASN A 205 14.19 -45.08 -32.66
CA ASN A 205 13.17 -45.71 -33.49
C ASN A 205 13.73 -46.97 -34.16
N HIS A 206 13.27 -48.14 -33.73
CA HIS A 206 13.63 -49.42 -34.32
C HIS A 206 12.68 -49.91 -35.43
N ALA A 207 11.65 -49.11 -35.77
CA ALA A 207 10.70 -49.44 -36.82
C ALA A 207 11.23 -49.02 -38.21
N ASP A 208 10.66 -49.62 -39.25
CA ASP A 208 10.86 -49.28 -40.66
C ASP A 208 10.04 -48.06 -41.13
N VAL A 209 9.34 -47.41 -40.21
CA VAL A 209 8.51 -46.22 -40.45
C VAL A 209 8.93 -45.08 -39.53
N THR A 210 8.66 -43.84 -39.94
CA THR A 210 8.85 -42.66 -39.11
C THR A 210 7.83 -42.63 -37.96
N VAL A 211 8.28 -42.35 -36.75
CA VAL A 211 7.45 -42.25 -35.54
C VAL A 211 7.45 -40.82 -35.03
N ILE A 212 6.32 -40.33 -34.54
CA ILE A 212 6.21 -39.04 -33.85
C ILE A 212 6.12 -39.33 -32.35
N GLN A 213 7.00 -38.71 -31.56
CA GLN A 213 7.01 -38.84 -30.10
C GLN A 213 6.85 -37.45 -29.47
N VAL A 214 6.08 -37.35 -28.39
CA VAL A 214 5.97 -36.12 -27.61
C VAL A 214 7.00 -36.17 -26.50
N VAL A 215 7.87 -35.17 -26.44
CA VAL A 215 8.86 -35.01 -25.37
C VAL A 215 8.43 -33.84 -24.50
N THR A 216 8.39 -34.08 -23.19
CA THR A 216 8.05 -33.07 -22.18
C THR A 216 9.12 -33.04 -21.10
N HIS A 217 9.80 -31.90 -20.99
CA HIS A 217 10.76 -31.64 -19.91
C HIS A 217 10.18 -30.61 -18.94
N THR A 218 10.29 -30.87 -17.65
CA THR A 218 9.83 -29.97 -16.59
C THR A 218 10.94 -29.68 -15.59
N LYS A 219 11.14 -28.42 -15.22
CA LYS A 219 12.06 -28.02 -14.16
C LYS A 219 11.45 -26.98 -13.23
N LYS A 220 11.64 -27.18 -11.93
CA LYS A 220 11.29 -26.18 -10.92
C LYS A 220 12.43 -25.17 -10.81
N VAL A 221 12.09 -23.89 -10.94
CA VAL A 221 13.03 -22.77 -10.92
C VAL A 221 12.66 -21.81 -9.80
N SER A 222 13.68 -21.19 -9.19
CA SER A 222 13.49 -20.17 -8.16
C SER A 222 13.89 -18.83 -8.75
N GLU A 223 12.89 -17.95 -8.86
CA GLU A 223 13.10 -16.56 -9.26
C GLU A 223 13.20 -15.73 -7.99
N ARG A 224 14.03 -14.70 -8.02
CA ARG A 224 14.23 -13.81 -6.88
C ARG A 224 14.26 -12.40 -7.36
N ILE A 225 13.47 -11.53 -6.75
CA ILE A 225 13.50 -10.11 -7.02
C ILE A 225 13.82 -9.42 -5.71
N SER A 226 14.83 -8.59 -5.75
CA SER A 226 15.30 -7.79 -4.64
C SER A 226 15.27 -6.32 -5.01
N TYR A 227 14.95 -5.53 -4.01
CA TYR A 227 14.73 -4.11 -4.11
C TYR A 227 15.53 -3.44 -3.01
N THR A 228 16.25 -2.39 -3.38
CA THR A 228 16.92 -1.48 -2.46
C THR A 228 16.43 -0.07 -2.72
N GLU A 229 15.93 0.58 -1.67
CA GLU A 229 15.68 2.02 -1.72
C GLU A 229 16.95 2.76 -1.34
N THR A 230 17.34 3.76 -2.12
CA THR A 230 18.40 4.68 -1.70
C THR A 230 17.73 5.90 -1.07
N THR A 231 17.54 5.87 0.24
CA THR A 231 17.06 7.03 0.99
C THR A 231 18.25 7.87 1.45
N GLU A 232 18.21 9.17 1.18
CA GLU A 232 19.16 10.14 1.74
C GLU A 232 18.84 10.49 3.20
N SER A 233 17.72 10.00 3.73
CA SER A 233 17.21 10.31 5.07
C SER A 233 16.89 9.05 5.87
N SER A 234 17.22 9.07 7.16
CA SER A 234 16.77 8.08 8.15
C SER A 234 15.29 8.34 8.48
N SER A 235 14.38 7.66 7.81
CA SER A 235 12.96 7.67 8.18
C SER A 235 12.67 6.45 9.08
N VAL A 236 11.74 6.61 10.02
CA VAL A 236 11.33 5.56 10.99
C VAL A 236 9.95 5.02 10.61
N VAL A 237 9.65 4.95 9.30
CA VAL A 237 8.27 4.80 8.85
C VAL A 237 8.16 3.61 7.90
N SER A 238 7.49 2.56 8.36
CA SER A 238 7.07 1.48 7.49
C SER A 238 6.11 2.00 6.41
N VAL A 239 6.56 1.90 5.16
CA VAL A 239 5.73 2.18 3.98
C VAL A 239 5.57 0.90 3.18
N THR A 240 4.36 0.34 3.20
CA THR A 240 4.02 -0.82 2.38
C THR A 240 3.82 -0.39 0.92
N HIS A 241 4.58 -1.01 0.00
CA HIS A 241 4.56 -0.70 -1.42
C HIS A 241 4.34 -1.97 -2.26
N GLY A 242 3.16 -2.13 -2.85
CA GLY A 242 2.97 -3.14 -3.90
C GLY A 242 3.31 -2.56 -5.28
N PHE A 243 4.13 -3.24 -6.08
CA PHE A 243 4.32 -2.88 -7.49
C PHE A 243 4.38 -4.11 -8.40
N GLY A 244 3.64 -4.09 -9.51
CA GLY A 244 3.83 -5.07 -10.56
C GLY A 244 5.06 -4.72 -11.39
N LEU A 245 5.97 -5.67 -11.60
CA LEU A 245 7.07 -5.51 -12.55
C LEU A 245 6.72 -6.31 -13.81
N PHE A 246 6.49 -5.60 -14.91
CA PHE A 246 6.39 -6.21 -16.23
C PHE A 246 7.65 -5.84 -17.03
N LEU A 247 8.48 -6.85 -17.32
CA LEU A 247 9.66 -6.70 -18.16
C LEU A 247 9.29 -7.26 -19.54
N GLU A 248 8.78 -6.37 -20.39
CA GLU A 248 8.31 -6.69 -21.75
C GLU A 248 9.40 -7.36 -22.59
N GLU A 249 10.65 -6.92 -22.43
CA GLU A 249 11.83 -7.48 -23.11
C GLU A 249 12.03 -8.98 -22.85
N PHE A 250 11.47 -9.51 -21.76
CA PHE A 250 11.56 -10.92 -21.38
C PHE A 250 10.21 -11.65 -21.42
N GLY A 251 9.15 -11.00 -21.93
CA GLY A 251 7.79 -11.55 -21.89
C GLY A 251 7.30 -11.89 -20.47
N TYR A 252 7.90 -11.27 -19.45
CA TYR A 252 7.71 -11.64 -18.06
C TYR A 252 6.88 -10.59 -17.31
N GLY A 253 5.76 -11.02 -16.74
CA GLY A 253 4.95 -10.23 -15.83
C GLY A 253 4.90 -10.86 -14.45
N ALA A 254 5.52 -10.22 -13.46
CA ALA A 254 5.34 -10.55 -12.05
C ALA A 254 4.62 -9.43 -11.32
N ASN A 255 3.53 -9.78 -10.65
CA ASN A 255 2.96 -8.90 -9.64
C ASN A 255 3.72 -9.14 -8.34
N ILE A 256 4.49 -8.13 -7.88
CA ILE A 256 5.31 -8.28 -6.68
C ILE A 256 4.78 -7.32 -5.62
N ASN A 257 4.16 -7.89 -4.60
CA ASN A 257 3.76 -7.12 -3.44
C ASN A 257 4.93 -7.09 -2.46
N PHE A 258 5.45 -5.90 -2.15
CA PHE A 258 6.44 -5.72 -1.10
C PHE A 258 5.80 -5.06 0.10
N GLU A 259 5.98 -5.68 1.26
CA GLU A 259 5.66 -5.08 2.54
C GLU A 259 6.97 -4.64 3.18
N LYS A 260 7.20 -3.33 3.27
CA LYS A 260 8.37 -2.75 3.94
C LYS A 260 7.94 -2.30 5.33
N GLY A 261 8.27 -3.10 6.34
CA GLY A 261 8.36 -2.67 7.74
C GLY A 261 9.68 -1.97 7.96
N GLU A 262 9.74 -0.63 8.07
CA GLU A 262 10.95 0.04 8.56
C GLU A 262 10.92 0.04 10.09
N GLY A 263 11.87 -0.66 10.70
CA GLY A 263 12.25 -0.46 12.10
C GLY A 263 13.34 0.61 12.21
N GLU A 264 13.65 1.06 13.42
CA GLU A 264 14.75 2.01 13.70
C GLU A 264 16.12 1.44 13.28
N SER A 265 16.49 1.57 12.01
CA SER A 265 17.84 1.26 11.52
C SER A 265 18.39 2.48 10.77
N SER A 266 19.27 3.22 11.44
CA SER A 266 19.94 4.37 10.87
C SER A 266 20.91 3.94 9.76
N GLY A 267 20.71 4.48 8.56
CA GLY A 267 21.74 4.49 7.50
C GLY A 267 22.04 3.16 6.80
N THR A 268 21.24 2.11 6.99
CA THR A 268 21.41 0.85 6.25
C THR A 268 20.47 0.78 5.05
N THR A 269 21.05 0.60 3.86
CA THR A 269 20.30 0.23 2.65
C THR A 269 19.67 -1.15 2.88
N GLU A 270 18.42 -1.19 3.34
CA GLU A 270 17.72 -2.46 3.53
C GLU A 270 17.35 -3.05 2.16
N THR A 271 17.78 -4.28 1.94
CA THR A 271 17.44 -5.06 0.75
C THR A 271 16.25 -5.93 1.08
N LEU A 272 15.08 -5.59 0.55
CA LEU A 272 13.93 -6.49 0.56
C LEU A 272 14.08 -7.47 -0.58
N SER A 273 13.80 -8.74 -0.34
CA SER A 273 13.80 -9.73 -1.42
C SER A 273 12.63 -10.68 -1.31
N ASN A 274 11.93 -10.87 -2.41
CA ASN A 274 10.92 -11.89 -2.57
C ASN A 274 11.47 -13.00 -3.47
N SER A 275 11.13 -14.25 -3.15
CA SER A 275 11.48 -15.40 -3.99
C SER A 275 10.22 -16.17 -4.31
N THR A 276 10.05 -16.46 -5.59
CA THR A 276 8.91 -17.20 -6.13
C THR A 276 9.43 -18.44 -6.83
N GLU A 277 8.79 -19.57 -6.59
CA GLU A 277 9.09 -20.79 -7.31
C GLU A 277 8.11 -20.94 -8.48
N ARG A 278 8.65 -21.27 -9.66
CA ARG A 278 7.88 -21.50 -10.88
C ARG A 278 8.25 -22.87 -11.46
N ILE A 279 7.27 -23.56 -12.03
CA ILE A 279 7.54 -24.75 -12.84
C ILE A 279 7.59 -24.31 -14.30
N VAL A 280 8.70 -24.62 -14.96
CA VAL A 280 8.90 -24.39 -16.39
C VAL A 280 8.73 -25.72 -17.10
N GLU A 281 7.82 -25.77 -18.06
CA GLU A 281 7.51 -26.94 -18.87
C GLU A 281 7.78 -26.62 -20.33
N VAL A 282 8.51 -27.51 -21.00
CA VAL A 282 8.75 -27.46 -22.43
C VAL A 282 8.25 -28.77 -23.03
N SER A 283 7.23 -28.69 -23.88
CA SER A 283 6.64 -29.84 -24.56
C SER A 283 6.61 -29.64 -26.08
N ARG A 284 7.14 -30.61 -26.83
CA ARG A 284 7.23 -30.58 -28.30
C ARG A 284 7.07 -31.97 -28.90
N GLU A 285 6.51 -32.02 -30.10
CA GLU A 285 6.50 -33.22 -30.93
C GLU A 285 7.83 -33.35 -31.69
N VAL A 286 8.42 -34.54 -31.67
CA VAL A 286 9.67 -34.87 -32.34
C VAL A 286 9.42 -36.00 -33.33
N VAL A 287 9.83 -35.75 -34.57
CA VAL A 287 9.75 -36.74 -35.66
C VAL A 287 11.03 -37.56 -35.66
N VAL A 288 10.92 -38.86 -35.39
CA VAL A 288 12.05 -39.80 -35.32
C VAL A 288 12.04 -40.71 -36.55
N PRO A 289 12.95 -40.52 -37.52
CA PRO A 289 13.03 -41.35 -38.72
C PRO A 289 13.26 -42.84 -38.43
N SER A 290 12.90 -43.71 -39.37
CA SER A 290 13.10 -45.17 -39.26
C SER A 290 14.57 -45.53 -38.98
N TYR A 291 14.81 -46.46 -38.06
CA TYR A 291 16.15 -46.95 -37.69
C TYR A 291 17.15 -45.84 -37.28
N THR A 292 16.67 -44.76 -36.68
CA THR A 292 17.52 -43.67 -36.19
C THR A 292 17.36 -43.43 -34.70
N SER A 293 18.39 -42.83 -34.11
CA SER A 293 18.41 -42.38 -32.72
C SER A 293 18.71 -40.88 -32.68
N LEU A 294 17.86 -40.16 -31.96
CA LEU A 294 17.95 -38.73 -31.72
C LEU A 294 18.10 -38.47 -30.22
N THR A 295 18.84 -37.43 -29.88
CA THR A 295 18.92 -36.90 -28.53
C THR A 295 18.23 -35.55 -28.49
N VAL A 296 17.35 -35.38 -27.53
CA VAL A 296 16.53 -34.19 -27.31
C VAL A 296 16.91 -33.60 -25.98
N CYS A 297 17.09 -32.28 -25.93
CA CYS A 297 17.33 -31.58 -24.68
C CYS A 297 16.57 -30.26 -24.63
N SER A 298 16.31 -29.82 -23.41
CA SER A 298 15.76 -28.49 -23.18
C SER A 298 16.63 -27.72 -22.20
N THR A 299 16.82 -26.43 -22.48
CA THR A 299 17.54 -25.50 -21.61
C THR A 299 16.69 -24.27 -21.34
N ILE A 300 17.06 -23.53 -20.30
CA ILE A 300 16.46 -22.26 -19.93
C ILE A 300 17.58 -21.24 -19.70
N ALA A 301 17.42 -20.05 -20.25
CA ALA A 301 18.31 -18.93 -19.99
C ALA A 301 17.87 -18.20 -18.73
N PHE A 302 18.80 -18.01 -17.79
CA PHE A 302 18.60 -17.23 -16.57
C PHE A 302 19.44 -15.96 -16.61
N ASN A 303 18.82 -14.82 -16.32
CA ASN A 303 19.58 -13.66 -15.93
C ASN A 303 19.73 -13.64 -14.41
N ASP A 304 20.89 -14.05 -13.90
CA ASP A 304 21.20 -14.05 -12.46
C ASP A 304 21.86 -12.75 -11.98
N LYS A 305 22.06 -11.78 -12.89
CA LYS A 305 22.78 -10.52 -12.65
C LYS A 305 21.96 -9.30 -13.02
N TYR A 306 20.66 -9.45 -13.31
CA TYR A 306 19.83 -8.32 -13.68
C TYR A 306 19.89 -7.28 -12.58
N ASN A 307 20.36 -6.09 -12.91
CA ASN A 307 20.57 -5.02 -11.95
C ASN A 307 20.28 -3.67 -12.58
N SER A 308 19.08 -3.17 -12.33
CA SER A 308 18.62 -1.91 -12.90
C SER A 308 18.36 -0.88 -11.79
N SER A 309 18.91 0.32 -11.97
CA SER A 309 18.48 1.45 -11.14
C SER A 309 17.08 1.88 -11.56
N TYR A 310 16.24 2.21 -10.59
CA TYR A 310 14.90 2.72 -10.86
C TYR A 310 14.73 4.14 -10.31
N SER A 311 13.82 4.88 -10.94
CA SER A 311 13.26 6.11 -10.38
C SER A 311 11.74 6.04 -10.44
N ALA A 312 11.08 6.45 -9.38
CA ALA A 312 9.63 6.54 -9.36
C ALA A 312 9.17 7.77 -8.56
N THR A 313 7.90 8.11 -8.66
CA THR A 313 7.28 9.19 -7.91
C THR A 313 6.31 8.60 -6.89
N ALA A 314 6.62 8.72 -5.61
CA ALA A 314 5.69 8.42 -4.53
C ALA A 314 4.75 9.63 -4.34
N GLN A 315 3.45 9.41 -4.49
CA GLN A 315 2.39 10.38 -4.29
C GLN A 315 1.67 10.07 -2.98
N PHE A 316 1.60 11.08 -2.11
CA PHE A 316 0.99 11.01 -0.80
C PHE A 316 -0.26 11.89 -0.77
N SER A 317 -1.34 11.36 -0.22
CA SER A 317 -2.60 12.10 -0.09
C SER A 317 -3.41 11.62 1.11
N SER A 318 -4.27 12.50 1.62
CA SER A 318 -5.29 12.14 2.59
C SER A 318 -6.55 12.94 2.30
N PRO A 319 -7.74 12.32 2.24
CA PRO A 319 -8.98 13.04 1.98
C PRO A 319 -9.21 14.17 2.99
N GLY A 320 -9.55 15.35 2.48
CA GLY A 320 -9.82 16.53 3.29
C GLY A 320 -8.59 17.28 3.79
N LEU A 321 -7.37 16.75 3.58
CA LEU A 321 -6.14 17.46 3.91
C LEU A 321 -5.56 18.14 2.66
N SER A 322 -5.14 19.38 2.82
CA SER A 322 -4.36 20.08 1.79
C SER A 322 -2.96 19.46 1.64
N ALA A 323 -2.32 19.66 0.49
CA ALA A 323 -0.95 19.20 0.27
C ALA A 323 0.04 19.74 1.32
N LEU A 324 -0.17 20.96 1.84
CA LEU A 324 0.66 21.50 2.93
C LEU A 324 0.48 20.70 4.23
N GLN A 325 -0.75 20.35 4.60
CA GLN A 325 -1.01 19.54 5.79
C GLN A 325 -0.44 18.13 5.65
N VAL A 326 -0.61 17.50 4.47
CA VAL A 326 -0.01 16.21 4.16
C VAL A 326 1.52 16.29 4.28
N GLN A 327 2.16 17.31 3.68
CA GLN A 327 3.61 17.48 3.77
C GLN A 327 4.06 17.65 5.22
N ASN A 328 3.40 18.50 6.00
CA ASN A 328 3.75 18.71 7.40
C ASN A 328 3.64 17.41 8.21
N HIS A 329 2.63 16.58 7.92
CA HIS A 329 2.53 15.25 8.52
C HIS A 329 3.70 14.36 8.11
N LEU A 330 4.07 14.30 6.83
CA LEU A 330 5.21 13.50 6.37
C LEU A 330 6.53 13.95 7.02
N VAL A 331 6.76 15.26 7.13
CA VAL A 331 7.95 15.82 7.81
C VAL A 331 7.98 15.46 9.29
N ASN A 332 6.83 15.56 9.98
CA ASN A 332 6.73 15.16 11.39
C ASN A 332 6.98 13.66 11.61
N LEU A 333 6.81 12.84 10.56
CA LEU A 333 7.14 11.43 10.56
C LEU A 333 8.62 11.16 10.20
N GLY A 334 9.45 12.20 10.07
CA GLY A 334 10.86 12.06 9.72
C GLY A 334 11.10 11.82 8.23
N MET A 335 10.10 12.07 7.38
CA MET A 335 10.28 12.02 5.93
C MET A 335 10.82 13.36 5.45
N GLU A 336 12.10 13.39 5.07
CA GLU A 336 12.77 14.60 4.61
C GLU A 336 12.93 14.63 3.08
N GLY A 337 13.29 15.80 2.54
CA GLY A 337 13.62 15.97 1.12
C GLY A 337 12.68 16.89 0.34
N PRO A 338 12.95 17.08 -0.96
CA PRO A 338 12.15 17.97 -1.80
C PRO A 338 10.77 17.36 -2.07
N PHE A 339 9.74 18.01 -1.53
CA PHE A 339 8.35 17.68 -1.79
C PHE A 339 7.77 18.59 -2.88
N ILE A 340 7.10 17.98 -3.86
CA ILE A 340 6.38 18.69 -4.92
C ILE A 340 4.90 18.66 -4.57
N ARG A 341 4.29 19.84 -4.35
CA ARG A 341 2.86 19.95 -4.07
C ARG A 341 2.08 20.10 -5.37
N THR A 342 1.10 19.24 -5.59
CA THR A 342 0.21 19.31 -6.75
C THR A 342 -1.23 19.06 -6.31
N GLY A 343 -2.06 20.11 -6.27
CA GLY A 343 -3.42 20.02 -5.75
C GLY A 343 -3.46 19.59 -4.27
N GLU A 344 -4.14 18.49 -3.98
CA GLU A 344 -4.24 17.87 -2.64
C GLU A 344 -3.15 16.82 -2.37
N MET A 345 -2.22 16.64 -3.32
CA MET A 345 -1.19 15.60 -3.26
C MET A 345 0.20 16.19 -3.02
N VAL A 346 1.02 15.42 -2.33
CA VAL A 346 2.45 15.67 -2.15
C VAL A 346 3.21 14.58 -2.87
N SER A 347 4.15 14.93 -3.73
CA SER A 347 4.97 13.97 -4.46
C SER A 347 6.43 14.04 -4.01
N LYS A 348 7.08 12.88 -3.90
CA LYS A 348 8.52 12.74 -3.66
C LYS A 348 9.09 11.77 -4.68
N ILE A 349 10.25 12.10 -5.24
CA ILE A 349 10.97 11.17 -6.12
C ILE A 349 11.68 10.15 -5.24
N ILE A 350 11.42 8.87 -5.49
CA ILE A 350 12.13 7.74 -4.90
C ILE A 350 13.08 7.16 -5.94
N LYS A 351 14.26 6.74 -5.49
CA LYS A 351 15.29 6.14 -6.33
C LYS A 351 15.85 4.92 -5.62
N GLY A 352 16.33 3.98 -6.40
CA GLY A 352 16.94 2.78 -5.84
C GLY A 352 17.37 1.83 -6.93
N THR A 353 17.51 0.57 -6.54
CA THR A 353 17.98 -0.48 -7.43
C THR A 353 17.11 -1.71 -7.29
N ILE A 354 16.77 -2.32 -8.43
CA ILE A 354 16.14 -3.64 -8.49
C ILE A 354 17.20 -4.62 -8.99
N ALA A 355 17.42 -5.66 -8.22
CA ALA A 355 18.23 -6.79 -8.63
C ALA A 355 17.36 -8.05 -8.74
N ALA A 356 17.44 -8.77 -9.85
CA ALA A 356 16.59 -9.93 -10.10
C ALA A 356 17.36 -11.14 -10.62
N THR A 357 16.82 -12.32 -10.31
CA THR A 357 17.15 -13.60 -10.92
C THR A 357 15.89 -14.08 -11.63
N LEU A 358 15.91 -14.06 -12.97
CA LEU A 358 14.72 -14.28 -13.80
C LEU A 358 14.99 -15.38 -14.83
N ALA A 359 14.01 -16.24 -15.06
CA ALA A 359 13.98 -17.12 -16.20
C ALA A 359 13.51 -16.35 -17.44
N MET A 360 14.32 -16.32 -18.50
CA MET A 360 14.06 -15.53 -19.71
C MET A 360 13.39 -16.36 -20.80
N GLU A 361 14.14 -17.31 -21.37
CA GLU A 361 13.71 -18.09 -22.54
C GLU A 361 14.08 -19.56 -22.40
N THR A 362 13.23 -20.43 -22.93
CA THR A 362 13.49 -21.88 -23.02
C THR A 362 13.88 -22.26 -24.43
N HIS A 363 14.94 -23.07 -24.58
CA HIS A 363 15.34 -23.66 -25.85
C HIS A 363 15.03 -25.15 -25.88
N PHE A 364 14.61 -25.66 -27.04
CA PHE A 364 14.37 -27.07 -27.29
C PHE A 364 15.22 -27.51 -28.49
N ILE A 365 16.14 -28.44 -28.27
CA ILE A 365 17.16 -28.82 -29.23
C ILE A 365 17.02 -30.31 -29.53
N VAL A 366 17.05 -30.66 -30.81
CA VAL A 366 17.03 -32.04 -31.30
C VAL A 366 18.29 -32.27 -32.12
N THR A 367 19.07 -33.28 -31.77
CA THR A 367 20.32 -33.63 -32.45
C THR A 367 20.42 -35.13 -32.68
N PRO A 368 21.20 -35.61 -33.68
CA PRO A 368 21.57 -37.02 -33.76
C PRO A 368 22.37 -37.45 -32.52
N GLN A 369 22.22 -38.69 -32.08
CA GLN A 369 22.85 -39.22 -30.84
C GLN A 369 24.38 -39.00 -30.76
N ASN A 370 25.08 -38.99 -31.89
CA ASN A 370 26.54 -38.84 -31.96
C ASN A 370 26.99 -37.49 -32.53
N SER A 371 26.19 -36.44 -32.35
CA SER A 371 26.57 -35.09 -32.80
C SER A 371 27.77 -34.57 -32.00
N PHE A 372 28.79 -34.06 -32.71
CA PHE A 372 30.00 -33.44 -32.12
C PHE A 372 29.69 -32.21 -31.23
N ARG A 373 28.49 -31.64 -31.34
CA ARG A 373 27.93 -30.61 -30.44
C ARG A 373 26.48 -30.96 -30.10
N GLY A 374 26.29 -32.16 -29.58
CA GLY A 374 24.99 -32.69 -29.18
C GLY A 374 24.53 -32.19 -27.82
N CYS A 375 23.34 -32.62 -27.43
CA CYS A 375 22.75 -32.31 -26.14
C CYS A 375 23.60 -32.76 -24.93
N GLU A 376 24.38 -33.83 -25.06
CA GLU A 376 25.29 -34.31 -24.02
C GLU A 376 26.40 -33.30 -23.72
N THR A 377 27.03 -32.74 -24.75
CA THR A 377 28.07 -31.71 -24.60
C THR A 377 27.50 -30.45 -23.94
N LEU A 378 26.29 -30.04 -24.32
CA LEU A 378 25.60 -28.89 -23.72
C LEU A 378 25.26 -29.13 -22.25
N MET A 379 24.83 -30.35 -21.89
CA MET A 379 24.58 -30.74 -20.51
C MET A 379 25.87 -30.71 -19.68
N GLU A 380 26.97 -31.26 -20.19
CA GLU A 380 28.26 -31.24 -19.49
C GLU A 380 28.78 -29.81 -19.27
N GLU A 381 28.70 -28.95 -20.28
CA GLU A 381 29.14 -27.56 -20.18
C GLU A 381 28.32 -26.77 -19.14
N THR A 382 27.00 -26.92 -19.14
CA THR A 382 26.09 -26.26 -18.18
C THR A 382 26.25 -26.80 -16.75
N MET A 383 26.39 -28.12 -16.57
CA MET A 383 26.66 -28.72 -15.26
C MET A 383 28.03 -28.30 -14.70
N ARG A 384 29.05 -28.21 -15.56
CA ARG A 384 30.39 -27.75 -15.16
C ARG A 384 30.37 -26.28 -14.73
N ALA A 385 29.70 -25.42 -15.48
CA ALA A 385 29.52 -24.01 -15.11
C ALA A 385 28.82 -23.86 -13.75
N THR A 386 27.76 -24.63 -13.53
CA THR A 386 27.00 -24.65 -12.27
C THR A 386 27.87 -25.12 -11.08
N SER A 387 28.64 -26.20 -11.28
CA SER A 387 29.51 -26.78 -10.25
C SER A 387 30.62 -25.81 -9.81
N LEU A 388 31.22 -25.10 -10.76
CA LEU A 388 32.24 -24.08 -10.49
C LEU A 388 31.68 -22.92 -9.67
N LYS A 389 30.45 -22.48 -9.94
CA LYS A 389 29.78 -21.44 -9.14
C LYS A 389 29.54 -21.86 -7.69
N ILE A 390 29.10 -23.11 -7.47
CA ILE A 390 28.89 -23.65 -6.13
C ILE A 390 30.22 -23.68 -5.37
N GLN A 391 31.31 -24.13 -5.99
CA GLN A 391 32.64 -24.15 -5.37
C GLN A 391 33.16 -22.75 -5.05
N GLN A 392 32.97 -21.77 -5.94
CA GLN A 392 33.37 -20.37 -5.70
C GLN A 392 32.57 -19.71 -4.57
N LYS A 393 31.25 -19.96 -4.48
CA LYS A 393 30.42 -19.48 -3.36
C LYS A 393 30.86 -20.11 -2.04
N SER A 394 31.08 -21.42 -2.00
CA SER A 394 31.54 -22.14 -0.79
C SER A 394 32.94 -21.72 -0.34
N GLY A 395 33.85 -21.46 -1.28
CA GLY A 395 35.20 -20.96 -0.98
C GLY A 395 35.23 -19.54 -0.40
N ARG A 396 34.31 -18.66 -0.84
CA ARG A 396 34.13 -17.31 -0.25
C ARG A 396 33.57 -17.38 1.16
N ILE A 397 32.63 -18.30 1.43
CA ILE A 397 32.06 -18.50 2.77
C ILE A 397 33.16 -18.98 3.75
N MET A 398 34.00 -19.94 3.36
CA MET A 398 35.09 -20.41 4.22
C MET A 398 36.15 -19.32 4.52
N LYS A 399 36.44 -18.42 3.58
CA LYS A 399 37.35 -17.29 3.83
C LYS A 399 36.77 -16.26 4.79
N ARG A 400 35.45 -16.01 4.75
CA ARG A 400 34.76 -15.11 5.70
C ARG A 400 34.73 -15.67 7.11
N VAL A 401 34.51 -16.98 7.27
CA VAL A 401 34.52 -17.64 8.59
C VAL A 401 35.92 -17.58 9.23
N LYS A 402 36.99 -17.76 8.45
CA LYS A 402 38.38 -17.65 8.96
C LYS A 402 38.78 -16.22 9.38
N ALA A 403 38.20 -15.19 8.77
CA ALA A 403 38.47 -13.79 9.12
C ALA A 403 37.70 -13.28 10.35
N HIS A 404 36.76 -14.07 10.87
CA HIS A 404 36.07 -13.79 12.15
C HIS A 404 36.54 -14.71 13.29
N SER A 405 37.44 -15.64 13.02
CA SER A 405 38.04 -16.55 14.00
C SER A 405 39.50 -16.23 14.31
N SER A 406 39.97 -15.03 13.96
CA SER A 406 41.35 -14.55 14.18
C SER A 406 41.38 -13.24 14.93
#